data_AF-A0A922CMU3-F1
#
_entry.id   AF-A0A922CMU3-F1
#
_cell.length_a   1.000
_cell.length_b   1.000
_cell.length_c   1.000
_cell.angle_alpha   90.00
_cell.angle_beta   90.00
_cell.angle_gamma   90.00
#
_symmetry.space_group_name_H-M   'P 1'
#
loop_
_entity.id
_entity.type
_entity.pdbx_description
1 polymer ?
#
loop_
_entity_poly.entity_id
_entity_poly.type
_entity_poly.pdbx_seq_one_letter_code
_entity_poly.pdbx_strand_id
1 'polypeptide(L)'
;MFRLVLLAVCPFGVMAYMFELNPTNNLWERNDQLLITLDFIYERLAGPITNDGCNSHRRSFSIMARSIIQYVRKTDITTKRVLKKIKKQLNQPADVIAADVRRDLNMIRAIIDQPMNDIKKYCQPNTTSVECEEKLLYNTAVQSLKCPFYINHFKLREDLENLLLAEDFQNLLEEAMSTSVEGNDKNALNFFVQSVLNRKNVLEKMRMLYKKHKHDVFPCMYTGMFKDWQKRICSNLDVLSL
;
A
#
# COMPACT_ATOMS: atom_id res chain seq x y z
N MET A 1 55.27 -46.44 -21.12
CA MET A 1 54.64 -45.96 -19.87
C MET A 1 55.12 -44.52 -19.67
N PHE A 2 54.37 -43.42 -19.67
CA PHE A 2 52.94 -43.12 -19.57
C PHE A 2 52.65 -41.78 -20.32
N ARG A 3 51.68 -41.83 -21.23
CA ARG A 3 50.55 -40.90 -21.47
C ARG A 3 50.75 -39.37 -21.36
N LEU A 4 50.56 -38.72 -22.54
CA LEU A 4 49.92 -37.41 -22.74
C LEU A 4 48.68 -37.23 -21.84
N VAL A 5 48.55 -36.07 -21.20
CA VAL A 5 47.27 -35.50 -20.80
C VAL A 5 47.13 -34.15 -21.49
N LEU A 6 46.34 -34.16 -22.57
CA LEU A 6 45.71 -32.99 -23.15
C LEU A 6 44.75 -32.40 -22.11
N LEU A 7 45.08 -31.24 -21.53
CA LEU A 7 44.08 -30.41 -20.87
C LEU A 7 43.31 -29.65 -21.94
N ALA A 8 42.16 -30.22 -22.31
CA ALA A 8 41.12 -29.55 -23.06
C ALA A 8 40.67 -28.32 -22.27
N VAL A 9 40.94 -27.13 -22.82
CA VAL A 9 40.33 -25.88 -22.40
C VAL A 9 38.84 -25.98 -22.71
N CYS A 10 38.04 -26.14 -21.66
CA CYS A 10 36.59 -26.27 -21.75
C CYS A 10 36.00 -24.86 -22.02
N PRO A 11 35.37 -24.59 -23.17
CA PRO A 11 34.77 -23.28 -23.45
C PRO A 11 33.47 -23.03 -22.66
N PHE A 12 33.00 -24.01 -21.88
CA PHE A 12 31.77 -23.93 -21.11
C PHE A 12 31.86 -23.03 -19.85
N GLY A 13 33.07 -22.70 -19.39
CA GLY A 13 33.24 -21.83 -18.22
C GLY A 13 32.90 -20.35 -18.46
N VAL A 14 32.96 -19.88 -19.71
CA VAL A 14 32.69 -18.47 -20.04
C VAL A 14 31.19 -18.22 -20.28
N MET A 15 30.42 -19.23 -20.71
CA MET A 15 28.97 -19.11 -20.88
C MET A 15 28.18 -19.22 -19.56
N ALA A 16 28.73 -19.90 -18.55
CA ALA A 16 28.10 -19.95 -17.22
C ALA A 16 28.21 -18.59 -16.47
N TYR A 17 29.30 -17.84 -16.68
CA TYR A 17 29.50 -16.54 -16.05
C TYR A 17 28.60 -15.42 -16.64
N MET A 18 28.09 -15.57 -17.86
CA MET A 18 27.15 -14.58 -18.43
C MET A 18 25.69 -14.81 -18.01
N PHE A 19 25.33 -15.99 -17.50
CA PHE A 19 23.96 -16.27 -17.04
C PHE A 19 23.68 -15.79 -15.61
N GLU A 20 24.71 -15.37 -14.86
CA GLU A 20 24.62 -14.98 -13.45
C GLU A 20 24.74 -13.46 -13.19
N LEU A 21 24.72 -12.63 -14.24
CA LEU A 21 25.00 -11.18 -14.14
C LEU A 21 23.83 -10.24 -14.46
N ASN A 22 22.60 -10.74 -14.52
CA ASN A 22 21.42 -9.87 -14.56
C ASN A 22 20.45 -10.26 -13.45
N PRO A 23 20.49 -9.62 -12.27
CA PRO A 23 19.50 -9.90 -11.23
C PRO A 23 18.10 -9.75 -11.82
N THR A 24 17.29 -10.78 -11.66
CA THR A 24 15.88 -10.77 -12.05
C THR A 24 15.18 -9.64 -11.33
N ASN A 25 14.47 -8.81 -12.08
CA ASN A 25 13.71 -7.69 -11.54
C ASN A 25 12.54 -8.20 -10.68
N ASN A 26 12.42 -7.70 -9.43
CA ASN A 26 11.31 -8.00 -8.53
C ASN A 26 10.31 -6.84 -8.36
N LEU A 27 10.48 -5.73 -9.10
CA LEU A 27 9.61 -4.55 -8.96
C LEU A 27 8.15 -4.87 -9.30
N TRP A 28 7.88 -5.74 -10.28
CA TRP A 28 6.50 -6.11 -10.64
C TRP A 28 5.79 -6.85 -9.50
N GLU A 29 6.47 -7.79 -8.83
CA GLU A 29 5.91 -8.57 -7.74
C GLU A 29 5.63 -7.66 -6.54
N ARG A 30 6.60 -6.82 -6.18
CA ARG A 30 6.44 -5.81 -5.11
C ARG A 30 5.30 -4.83 -5.41
N ASN A 31 5.13 -4.47 -6.69
CA ASN A 31 4.03 -3.64 -7.18
C ASN A 31 2.67 -4.32 -6.99
N ASP A 32 2.57 -5.62 -7.28
CA ASP A 32 1.35 -6.38 -7.08
C ASP A 32 1.03 -6.56 -5.58
N GLN A 33 2.02 -6.87 -4.74
CA GLN A 33 1.86 -6.94 -3.29
C GLN A 33 1.37 -5.61 -2.68
N LEU A 34 1.88 -4.48 -3.17
CA LEU A 34 1.42 -3.16 -2.77
C LEU A 34 -0.07 -2.94 -3.09
N LEU A 35 -0.52 -3.33 -4.30
CA LEU A 35 -1.93 -3.22 -4.69
C LEU A 35 -2.83 -4.13 -3.84
N ILE A 36 -2.42 -5.38 -3.64
CA ILE A 36 -3.15 -6.34 -2.82
C ILE A 36 -3.35 -5.78 -1.41
N THR A 37 -2.30 -5.22 -0.81
CA THR A 37 -2.37 -4.67 0.55
C THR A 37 -3.31 -3.46 0.63
N LEU A 38 -3.26 -2.55 -0.35
CA LEU A 38 -4.16 -1.40 -0.41
C LEU A 38 -5.63 -1.81 -0.59
N ASP A 39 -5.88 -2.74 -1.52
CA ASP A 39 -7.21 -3.26 -1.81
C ASP A 39 -7.80 -3.94 -0.57
N PHE A 40 -6.96 -4.74 0.08
CA PHE A 40 -7.32 -5.42 1.32
C PHE A 40 -7.72 -4.45 2.44
N ILE A 41 -6.93 -3.39 2.69
CA ILE A 41 -7.28 -2.37 3.70
C ILE A 41 -8.60 -1.69 3.33
N TYR A 42 -8.80 -1.36 2.05
CA TYR A 42 -9.99 -0.66 1.59
C TYR A 42 -11.27 -1.52 1.70
N GLU A 43 -11.19 -2.81 1.40
CA GLU A 43 -12.31 -3.76 1.48
C GLU A 43 -12.73 -4.09 2.93
N ARG A 44 -11.82 -3.91 3.89
CA ARG A 44 -12.09 -4.06 5.33
C ARG A 44 -12.79 -2.84 5.93
N LEU A 45 -12.73 -1.69 5.27
CA LEU A 45 -13.48 -0.50 5.69
C LEU A 45 -14.96 -0.64 5.31
N ALA A 46 -15.85 -0.16 6.19
CA ALA A 46 -17.27 -0.08 5.92
C ALA A 46 -17.55 0.82 4.70
N GLY A 47 -18.53 0.44 3.87
CA GLY A 47 -18.87 1.14 2.63
C GLY A 47 -20.37 1.40 2.53
N PRO A 48 -20.80 2.32 1.64
CA PRO A 48 -22.17 2.84 1.60
C PRO A 48 -23.25 1.82 1.19
N ILE A 49 -22.87 0.59 0.80
CA ILE A 49 -23.78 -0.45 0.28
C ILE A 49 -24.00 -1.59 1.29
N THR A 50 -23.28 -1.62 2.42
CA THR A 50 -23.58 -2.61 3.46
C THR A 50 -24.69 -2.09 4.35
N ASN A 51 -25.81 -2.82 4.46
CA ASN A 51 -26.75 -2.66 5.57
C ASN A 51 -25.95 -2.56 6.88
N ASP A 52 -25.83 -1.34 7.41
CA ASP A 52 -24.85 -0.96 8.44
C ASP A 52 -25.04 -1.71 9.77
N GLY A 53 -26.11 -2.49 9.92
CA GLY A 53 -26.38 -3.34 11.07
C GLY A 53 -25.65 -4.69 11.09
N CYS A 54 -25.11 -5.20 9.97
CA CYS A 54 -24.76 -6.63 9.87
C CYS A 54 -23.25 -6.98 9.83
N ASN A 55 -22.32 -6.02 9.82
CA ASN A 55 -20.88 -6.36 9.83
C ASN A 55 -20.11 -5.58 10.91
N SER A 56 -20.28 -6.03 12.16
CA SER A 56 -19.55 -5.56 13.34
C SER A 56 -18.03 -5.51 13.11
N HIS A 57 -17.48 -6.44 12.31
CA HIS A 57 -16.05 -6.49 12.02
C HIS A 57 -15.59 -5.27 11.19
N ARG A 58 -16.30 -4.97 10.10
CA ARG A 58 -16.01 -3.79 9.27
C ARG A 58 -16.17 -2.48 10.04
N ARG A 59 -17.16 -2.42 10.93
CA ARG A 59 -17.34 -1.27 11.83
C ARG A 59 -16.16 -1.11 12.77
N SER A 60 -15.78 -2.17 13.47
CA SER A 60 -14.65 -2.21 14.40
C SER A 60 -13.35 -1.78 13.70
N PHE A 61 -13.06 -2.35 12.53
CA PHE A 61 -11.91 -1.98 11.70
C PHE A 61 -11.94 -0.51 11.27
N SER A 62 -13.11 0.01 10.90
CA SER A 62 -13.29 1.42 10.51
C SER A 62 -13.01 2.37 11.68
N ILE A 63 -13.42 2.02 12.90
CA ILE A 63 -13.11 2.80 14.12
C ILE A 63 -11.61 2.78 14.40
N MET A 64 -10.95 1.62 14.29
CA MET A 64 -9.49 1.49 14.47
C MET A 64 -8.74 2.37 13.45
N ALA A 65 -9.02 2.18 12.16
CA ALA A 65 -8.39 2.92 11.08
C ALA A 65 -8.63 4.43 11.21
N ARG A 66 -9.87 4.84 11.53
CA ARG A 66 -10.21 6.24 11.76
C ARG A 66 -9.45 6.84 12.93
N SER A 67 -9.29 6.10 14.03
CA SER A 67 -8.56 6.54 15.22
C SER A 67 -7.07 6.72 14.92
N ILE A 68 -6.45 5.73 14.27
CA ILE A 68 -5.06 5.80 13.82
C ILE A 68 -4.86 7.00 12.88
N ILE A 69 -5.72 7.14 11.86
CA ILE A 69 -5.63 8.25 10.91
C ILE A 69 -5.78 9.61 11.61
N GLN A 70 -6.68 9.76 12.58
CA GLN A 70 -6.78 11.00 13.35
C GLN A 70 -5.53 11.30 14.18
N TYR A 71 -4.84 10.27 14.67
CA TYR A 71 -3.60 10.41 15.43
C TYR A 71 -2.41 10.79 14.53
N VAL A 72 -2.25 10.14 13.38
CA VAL A 72 -1.12 10.42 12.47
C VAL A 72 -1.28 11.76 11.76
N ARG A 73 -2.53 12.24 11.57
CA ARG A 73 -2.85 13.55 10.96
C ARG A 73 -2.24 14.76 11.67
N LYS A 74 -1.93 14.67 12.96
CA LYS A 74 -1.45 15.79 13.77
C LYS A 74 -0.27 15.36 14.63
N THR A 75 0.78 16.17 14.67
CA THR A 75 1.96 15.92 15.54
C THR A 75 1.61 16.03 17.02
N ASP A 76 0.81 17.02 17.39
CA ASP A 76 0.60 17.36 18.82
C ASP A 76 -0.74 16.81 19.36
N ILE A 77 -1.32 15.81 18.71
CA ILE A 77 -2.58 15.23 19.17
C ILE A 77 -2.33 14.11 20.17
N THR A 78 -2.94 14.23 21.36
CA THR A 78 -2.86 13.19 22.37
C THR A 78 -3.87 12.07 22.11
N THR A 79 -3.56 10.85 22.54
CA THR A 79 -4.47 9.69 22.51
C THR A 79 -5.82 10.04 23.13
N LYS A 80 -5.84 10.72 24.27
CA LYS A 80 -7.07 11.19 24.95
C LYS A 80 -7.92 12.11 24.06
N ARG A 81 -7.30 12.99 23.28
CA ARG A 81 -7.99 13.92 22.38
C ARG A 81 -8.59 13.19 21.17
N VAL A 82 -7.87 12.20 20.61
CA VAL A 82 -8.41 11.33 19.56
C VAL A 82 -9.61 10.54 20.10
N LEU A 83 -9.47 9.86 21.23
CA LEU A 83 -10.55 9.10 21.86
C LEU A 83 -11.80 9.95 22.09
N LYS A 84 -11.65 11.18 22.60
CA LYS A 84 -12.77 12.10 22.81
C LYS A 84 -13.50 12.43 21.51
N LYS A 85 -12.77 12.57 20.38
CA LYS A 85 -13.38 12.84 19.07
C LYS A 85 -14.10 11.61 18.52
N ILE A 86 -13.46 10.45 18.56
CA ILE A 86 -14.02 9.21 18.03
C ILE A 86 -15.26 8.79 18.82
N LYS A 87 -15.24 8.91 20.16
CA LYS A 87 -16.41 8.62 21.00
C LYS A 87 -17.66 9.41 20.61
N LYS A 88 -17.51 10.65 20.13
CA LYS A 88 -18.63 11.47 19.63
C LYS A 88 -19.18 10.98 18.28
N GLN A 89 -18.39 10.21 17.53
CA GLN A 89 -18.75 9.68 16.23
C GLN A 89 -19.30 8.25 16.29
N LEU A 90 -19.29 7.59 17.46
CA LEU A 90 -19.76 6.20 17.58
C LEU A 90 -21.25 6.05 17.31
N ASN A 91 -22.06 7.09 17.46
CA ASN A 91 -23.48 7.02 17.10
C ASN A 91 -23.70 7.10 15.57
N GLN A 92 -22.65 7.33 14.78
CA GLN A 92 -22.73 7.40 13.32
C GLN A 92 -22.67 6.00 12.70
N PRO A 93 -23.26 5.82 11.51
CA PRO A 93 -23.07 4.65 10.67
C PRO A 93 -21.60 4.35 10.39
N ALA A 94 -21.28 3.07 10.16
CA ALA A 94 -19.90 2.61 10.03
C ALA A 94 -19.23 3.17 8.77
N ASP A 95 -19.98 3.27 7.67
CA ASP A 95 -19.53 3.88 6.42
C ASP A 95 -19.16 5.36 6.59
N VAL A 96 -19.91 6.13 7.39
CA VAL A 96 -19.63 7.53 7.73
C VAL A 96 -18.34 7.65 8.54
N ILE A 97 -18.11 6.73 9.50
CA ILE A 97 -16.85 6.67 10.26
C ILE A 97 -15.67 6.37 9.32
N ALA A 98 -15.86 5.47 8.36
CA ALA A 98 -14.85 5.03 7.40
C ALA A 98 -14.58 6.04 6.27
N ALA A 99 -15.53 6.90 5.94
CA ALA A 99 -15.54 7.72 4.71
C ALA A 99 -14.25 8.52 4.49
N ASP A 100 -13.73 9.14 5.54
CA ASP A 100 -12.51 9.93 5.46
C ASP A 100 -11.25 9.07 5.21
N VAL A 101 -11.20 7.85 5.77
CA VAL A 101 -10.09 6.93 5.54
C VAL A 101 -10.14 6.40 4.11
N ARG A 102 -11.33 6.02 3.63
CA ARG A 102 -11.55 5.62 2.24
C ARG A 102 -11.16 6.72 1.26
N ARG A 103 -11.50 7.97 1.57
CA ARG A 103 -11.10 9.14 0.76
C ARG A 103 -9.59 9.26 0.68
N ASP A 104 -8.88 9.17 1.81
CA ASP A 104 -7.42 9.25 1.83
C ASP A 104 -6.79 8.10 1.02
N LEU A 105 -7.26 6.86 1.17
CA LEU A 105 -6.78 5.71 0.39
C LEU A 105 -7.02 5.89 -1.12
N ASN A 106 -8.21 6.36 -1.51
CA ASN A 106 -8.54 6.64 -2.91
C ASN A 106 -7.62 7.71 -3.51
N MET A 107 -7.32 8.76 -2.72
CA MET A 107 -6.44 9.84 -3.17
C MET A 107 -4.99 9.35 -3.31
N ILE A 108 -4.49 8.56 -2.34
CA ILE A 108 -3.16 7.93 -2.43
C ILE A 108 -3.08 7.05 -3.68
N ARG A 109 -4.10 6.21 -3.93
CA ARG A 109 -4.17 5.36 -5.11
C ARG A 109 -4.11 6.17 -6.41
N ALA A 110 -4.89 7.24 -6.51
CA ALA A 110 -4.92 8.10 -7.70
C ALA A 110 -3.57 8.80 -7.96
N ILE A 111 -2.79 9.08 -6.91
CA ILE A 111 -1.45 9.64 -7.05
C ILE A 111 -0.48 8.59 -7.58
N ILE A 112 -0.51 7.37 -7.05
CA ILE A 112 0.46 6.33 -7.43
C ILE A 112 0.06 5.55 -8.68
N ASP A 113 -1.16 5.71 -9.22
CA ASP A 113 -1.70 4.93 -10.34
C ASP A 113 -0.75 4.86 -11.54
N GLN A 114 -0.21 6.00 -11.95
CA GLN A 114 0.69 6.05 -13.10
C GLN A 114 2.05 5.40 -12.82
N PRO A 115 2.74 5.65 -11.69
CA PRO A 115 3.92 4.87 -11.30
C PRO A 115 3.67 3.35 -11.31
N MET A 116 2.52 2.90 -10.82
CA MET A 116 2.18 1.46 -10.82
C MET A 116 2.06 0.91 -12.25
N ASN A 117 1.45 1.67 -13.16
CA ASN A 117 1.29 1.29 -14.56
C ASN A 117 2.61 1.32 -15.33
N ASP A 118 3.47 2.29 -15.04
CA ASP A 118 4.80 2.37 -15.62
C ASP A 118 5.65 1.15 -15.23
N ILE A 119 5.63 0.74 -13.95
CA ILE A 119 6.31 -0.50 -13.51
C ILE A 119 5.75 -1.72 -14.25
N LYS A 120 4.42 -1.87 -14.34
CA LYS A 120 3.81 -2.99 -15.06
C LYS A 120 4.21 -3.04 -16.54
N LYS A 121 4.36 -1.87 -17.15
CA LYS A 121 4.73 -1.75 -18.57
C LYS A 121 6.21 -2.07 -18.81
N TYR A 122 7.09 -1.54 -17.96
CA TYR A 122 8.53 -1.53 -18.23
C TYR A 122 9.33 -2.60 -17.50
N CYS A 123 8.78 -3.16 -16.42
CA CYS A 123 9.49 -4.06 -15.51
C CYS A 123 8.82 -5.43 -15.46
N GLN A 124 8.57 -6.04 -16.63
CA GLN A 124 7.92 -7.33 -16.75
C GLN A 124 8.79 -8.47 -16.14
N PRO A 125 8.23 -9.66 -15.86
CA PRO A 125 8.97 -10.76 -15.22
C PRO A 125 10.25 -11.20 -15.97
N ASN A 126 10.29 -11.00 -17.28
CA ASN A 126 11.43 -11.32 -18.14
C ASN A 126 12.38 -10.14 -18.40
N THR A 127 12.11 -8.96 -17.84
CA THR A 127 12.98 -7.78 -17.95
C THR A 127 14.08 -7.85 -16.91
N THR A 128 15.33 -7.54 -17.29
CA THR A 128 16.44 -7.48 -16.33
C THR A 128 16.29 -6.27 -15.40
N SER A 129 16.90 -6.30 -14.20
CA SER A 129 16.84 -5.14 -13.30
C SER A 129 17.38 -3.86 -13.94
N VAL A 130 18.50 -3.96 -14.67
CA VAL A 130 19.11 -2.83 -15.37
C VAL A 130 18.17 -2.26 -16.44
N GLU A 131 17.60 -3.13 -17.28
CA GLU A 131 16.68 -2.68 -18.34
C GLU A 131 15.41 -2.05 -17.77
N CYS A 132 14.87 -2.59 -16.67
CA CYS A 132 13.74 -2.01 -15.96
C CYS A 132 14.09 -0.61 -15.41
N GLU A 133 15.23 -0.46 -14.73
CA GLU A 133 15.68 0.80 -14.15
C GLU A 133 15.90 1.87 -15.23
N GLU A 134 16.59 1.54 -16.32
CA GLU A 134 16.83 2.45 -17.44
C GLU A 134 15.53 2.93 -18.09
N LYS A 135 14.59 2.00 -18.34
CA LYS A 135 13.28 2.34 -18.92
C LYS A 135 12.43 3.20 -17.98
N LEU A 136 12.43 2.89 -16.68
CA LEU A 136 11.71 3.69 -15.70
C LEU A 136 12.31 5.09 -15.54
N LEU A 137 13.63 5.21 -15.52
CA LEU A 137 14.32 6.49 -15.41
C LEU A 137 14.03 7.36 -16.65
N TYR A 138 14.16 6.79 -17.84
CA TYR A 138 13.82 7.48 -19.09
C TYR A 138 12.35 7.92 -19.11
N ASN A 139 11.42 7.01 -18.78
CA ASN A 139 10.00 7.33 -18.75
C ASN A 139 9.68 8.39 -17.69
N THR A 140 10.30 8.34 -16.52
CA THR A 140 10.12 9.36 -15.45
C THR A 140 10.58 10.74 -15.93
N ALA A 141 11.70 10.82 -16.65
CA ALA A 141 12.16 12.07 -17.25
C ALA A 141 11.15 12.59 -18.29
N VAL A 142 10.69 11.73 -19.20
CA VAL A 142 9.68 12.10 -20.22
C VAL A 142 8.36 12.55 -19.60
N GLN A 143 7.88 11.84 -18.57
CA GLN A 143 6.66 12.22 -17.86
C GLN A 143 6.84 13.52 -17.08
N SER A 144 8.04 13.77 -16.52
CA SER A 144 8.33 15.03 -15.82
C SER A 144 8.27 16.27 -16.73
N LEU A 145 8.46 16.10 -18.04
CA LEU A 145 8.26 17.18 -19.03
C LEU A 145 6.77 17.53 -19.22
N LYS A 146 5.89 16.53 -19.11
CA LYS A 146 4.43 16.70 -19.27
C LYS A 146 3.73 17.04 -17.95
N CYS A 147 4.31 16.54 -16.86
CA CYS A 147 3.81 16.60 -15.51
C CYS A 147 4.95 17.06 -14.59
N PRO A 148 5.09 18.37 -14.35
CA PRO A 148 6.05 18.86 -13.38
C PRO A 148 5.88 18.12 -12.04
N PHE A 149 6.98 17.76 -11.38
CA PHE A 149 6.98 16.99 -10.13
C PHE A 149 6.47 15.54 -10.22
N TYR A 150 6.39 14.94 -11.41
CA TYR A 150 6.04 13.52 -11.56
C TYR A 150 6.88 12.58 -10.68
N ILE A 151 8.16 12.89 -10.48
CA ILE A 151 9.05 12.16 -9.57
C ILE A 151 8.47 11.99 -8.15
N ASN A 152 7.66 12.93 -7.66
CA ASN A 152 7.02 12.82 -6.34
C ASN A 152 6.01 11.68 -6.29
N HIS A 153 5.34 11.35 -7.41
CA HIS A 153 4.42 10.23 -7.50
C HIS A 153 5.16 8.90 -7.30
N PHE A 154 6.32 8.72 -7.95
CA PHE A 154 7.20 7.58 -7.75
C PHE A 154 7.71 7.50 -6.31
N LYS A 155 8.20 8.62 -5.77
CA LYS A 155 8.66 8.68 -4.38
C LYS A 155 7.56 8.38 -3.36
N LEU A 156 6.30 8.75 -3.61
CA LEU A 156 5.19 8.41 -2.73
C LEU A 156 4.88 6.91 -2.81
N ARG A 157 4.92 6.34 -4.02
CA ARG A 157 4.72 4.90 -4.24
C ARG A 157 5.78 4.07 -3.52
N GLU A 158 7.05 4.45 -3.60
CA GLU A 158 8.15 3.79 -2.89
C GLU A 158 8.00 3.88 -1.37
N ASP A 159 7.72 5.08 -0.84
CA ASP A 159 7.51 5.25 0.61
C ASP A 159 6.31 4.45 1.11
N LEU A 160 5.23 4.38 0.31
CA LEU A 160 4.06 3.57 0.63
C LEU A 160 4.40 2.08 0.62
N GLU A 161 5.17 1.61 -0.37
CA GLU A 161 5.63 0.23 -0.43
C GLU A 161 6.48 -0.13 0.79
N ASN A 162 7.46 0.72 1.12
CA ASN A 162 8.34 0.54 2.28
C ASN A 162 7.57 0.56 3.61
N LEU A 163 6.44 1.26 3.69
CA LEU A 163 5.56 1.21 4.85
C LEU A 163 4.72 -0.06 4.86
N LEU A 164 3.98 -0.31 3.77
CA LEU A 164 2.97 -1.37 3.72
C LEU A 164 3.62 -2.75 3.76
N LEU A 165 4.78 -2.95 3.14
CA LEU A 165 5.48 -4.24 3.16
C LEU A 165 6.43 -4.39 4.34
N ALA A 166 6.54 -3.40 5.23
CA ALA A 166 7.30 -3.56 6.46
C ALA A 166 6.60 -4.51 7.43
N GLU A 167 7.37 -5.41 8.04
CA GLU A 167 6.89 -6.39 9.02
C GLU A 167 6.07 -5.75 10.14
N ASP A 168 6.55 -4.64 10.72
CA ASP A 168 5.82 -3.94 11.78
C ASP A 168 4.42 -3.47 11.36
N PHE A 169 4.25 -3.06 10.10
CA PHE A 169 2.95 -2.64 9.58
C PHE A 169 2.06 -3.84 9.30
N GLN A 170 2.61 -4.92 8.73
CA GLN A 170 1.89 -6.17 8.51
C GLN A 170 1.38 -6.75 9.83
N ASN A 171 2.21 -6.77 10.87
CA ASN A 171 1.83 -7.17 12.23
C ASN A 171 0.71 -6.28 12.80
N LEU A 172 0.81 -4.96 12.62
CA LEU A 172 -0.26 -4.03 13.02
C LEU A 172 -1.57 -4.32 12.30
N LEU A 173 -1.52 -4.60 10.98
CA LEU A 173 -2.68 -4.89 10.16
C LEU A 173 -3.32 -6.23 10.57
N GLU A 174 -2.52 -7.26 10.81
CA GLU A 174 -2.98 -8.57 11.27
C GLU A 174 -3.67 -8.50 12.64
N GLU A 175 -3.06 -7.81 13.60
CA GLU A 175 -3.67 -7.60 14.93
C GLU A 175 -4.97 -6.79 14.84
N ALA A 176 -5.02 -5.76 13.97
CA ALA A 176 -6.23 -4.98 13.74
C ALA A 176 -7.35 -5.86 13.17
N MET A 177 -7.01 -6.80 12.28
CA MET A 177 -7.98 -7.74 11.73
C MET A 177 -8.50 -8.71 12.77
N SER A 178 -7.62 -9.38 13.51
CA SER A 178 -8.00 -10.29 14.58
C SER A 178 -8.89 -9.57 15.59
N THR A 179 -8.49 -8.36 16.02
CA THR A 179 -9.29 -7.54 16.92
C THR A 179 -10.64 -7.14 16.31
N SER A 180 -10.73 -6.97 14.99
CA SER A 180 -11.98 -6.60 14.34
C SER A 180 -13.00 -7.73 14.32
N VAL A 181 -12.55 -8.98 14.13
CA VAL A 181 -13.41 -10.17 14.12
C VAL A 181 -14.05 -10.40 15.47
N GLU A 182 -13.31 -10.18 16.55
CA GLU A 182 -13.78 -10.40 17.92
C GLU A 182 -14.33 -9.12 18.57
N GLY A 183 -14.25 -7.99 17.87
CA GLY A 183 -14.29 -6.67 18.47
C GLY A 183 -15.58 -5.90 18.27
N ASN A 184 -16.04 -5.29 19.37
CA ASN A 184 -16.96 -4.16 19.33
C ASN A 184 -16.19 -2.82 19.35
N ASP A 185 -16.91 -1.70 19.31
CA ASP A 185 -16.34 -0.35 19.36
C ASP A 185 -15.34 -0.14 20.52
N LYS A 186 -15.55 -0.78 21.69
CA LYS A 186 -14.64 -0.69 22.84
C LYS A 186 -13.31 -1.38 22.55
N ASN A 187 -13.34 -2.56 21.94
CA ASN A 187 -12.12 -3.30 21.56
C ASN A 187 -11.34 -2.51 20.49
N ALA A 188 -12.03 -1.91 19.51
CA ALA A 188 -11.41 -1.04 18.51
C ALA A 188 -10.69 0.17 19.14
N LEU A 189 -11.31 0.83 20.12
CA LEU A 189 -10.69 1.96 20.83
C LEU A 189 -9.51 1.52 21.69
N ASN A 190 -9.60 0.36 22.34
CA ASN A 190 -8.50 -0.20 23.13
C ASN A 190 -7.32 -0.57 22.24
N PHE A 191 -7.57 -1.19 21.09
CA PHE A 191 -6.54 -1.47 20.08
C PHE A 191 -5.79 -0.19 19.71
N PHE A 192 -6.50 0.88 19.36
CA PHE A 192 -5.88 2.16 19.04
C PHE A 192 -4.95 2.67 20.17
N VAL A 193 -5.39 2.59 21.43
CA VAL A 193 -4.56 2.99 22.58
C VAL A 193 -3.29 2.13 22.65
N GLN A 194 -3.42 0.81 22.51
CA GLN A 194 -2.27 -0.10 22.54
C GLN A 194 -1.32 0.14 21.36
N SER A 195 -1.83 0.40 20.15
CA SER A 195 -1.00 0.73 18.99
C SER A 195 -0.18 2.01 19.24
N VAL A 196 -0.78 3.05 19.82
CA VAL A 196 -0.04 4.29 20.14
C VAL A 196 1.07 4.06 21.16
N LEU A 197 0.86 3.17 22.14
CA LEU A 197 1.85 2.85 23.15
C LEU A 197 3.00 2.00 22.60
N ASN A 198 2.66 0.98 21.81
CA ASN A 198 3.58 -0.12 21.47
C ASN A 198 4.14 -0.05 20.04
N ARG A 199 3.51 0.73 19.13
CA ARG A 199 3.83 0.75 17.69
C ARG A 199 4.29 2.13 17.19
N LYS A 200 5.02 2.87 18.02
CA LYS A 200 5.44 4.26 17.72
C LYS A 200 6.13 4.41 16.36
N ASN A 201 7.06 3.51 16.02
CA ASN A 201 7.84 3.59 14.79
C ASN A 201 6.96 3.54 13.53
N VAL A 202 6.01 2.60 13.47
CA VAL A 202 5.04 2.51 12.37
C VAL A 202 4.16 3.75 12.30
N LEU A 203 3.67 4.22 13.44
CA LEU A 203 2.80 5.41 13.48
C LEU A 203 3.54 6.69 13.04
N GLU A 204 4.84 6.82 13.34
CA GLU A 204 5.66 7.92 12.81
C GLU A 204 5.88 7.79 11.30
N LYS A 205 6.15 6.60 10.77
CA LYS A 205 6.24 6.38 9.31
C LYS A 205 4.92 6.72 8.61
N MET A 206 3.78 6.28 9.18
CA MET A 206 2.45 6.65 8.69
C MET A 206 2.23 8.17 8.71
N ARG A 207 2.68 8.86 9.77
CA ARG A 207 2.62 10.32 9.87
C ARG A 207 3.46 11.02 8.81
N MET A 208 4.69 10.54 8.58
CA MET A 208 5.56 11.08 7.52
C MET A 208 4.90 10.93 6.15
N LEU A 209 4.38 9.74 5.85
CA LEU A 209 3.68 9.47 4.60
C LEU A 209 2.43 10.35 4.45
N TYR A 210 1.64 10.52 5.52
CA TYR A 210 0.48 11.40 5.51
C TYR A 210 0.85 12.85 5.24
N LYS A 211 1.94 13.35 5.86
CA LYS A 211 2.44 14.70 5.61
C LYS A 211 2.86 14.87 4.16
N LYS A 212 3.61 13.91 3.61
CA LYS A 212 4.04 13.91 2.21
C LYS A 212 2.84 13.98 1.27
N HIS A 213 1.88 13.07 1.46
CA HIS A 213 0.65 13.03 0.69
C HIS A 213 -0.14 14.36 0.71
N LYS A 214 -0.19 15.07 1.84
CA LYS A 214 -0.97 16.31 1.97
C LYS A 214 -0.24 17.60 1.57
N HIS A 215 1.09 17.64 1.64
CA HIS A 215 1.86 18.88 1.45
C HIS A 215 2.77 18.86 0.22
N ASP A 216 3.10 17.69 -0.32
CA ASP A 216 3.82 17.62 -1.58
C ASP A 216 2.89 17.97 -2.76
N VAL A 217 3.51 18.35 -3.87
CA VAL A 217 2.81 18.72 -5.10
C VAL A 217 2.63 17.48 -5.97
N PHE A 218 1.37 17.15 -6.26
CA PHE A 218 0.94 16.05 -7.14
C PHE A 218 -0.03 16.57 -8.21
N PRO A 219 0.48 17.25 -9.25
CA PRO A 219 -0.38 17.98 -10.19
C PRO A 219 -1.11 17.06 -11.17
N CYS A 220 -0.68 15.80 -11.29
CA CYS A 220 -1.21 14.87 -12.29
C CYS A 220 -1.85 13.67 -11.59
N MET A 221 -3.15 13.74 -11.36
CA MET A 221 -3.91 12.60 -10.87
C MET A 221 -4.40 11.78 -12.06
N TYR A 222 -3.94 10.55 -12.17
CA TYR A 222 -4.34 9.63 -13.23
C TYR A 222 -5.48 8.75 -12.69
N THR A 223 -6.65 8.83 -13.31
CA THR A 223 -7.86 8.09 -12.86
C THR A 223 -8.07 6.80 -13.64
N GLY A 224 -7.05 6.30 -14.34
CA GLY A 224 -7.14 5.20 -15.31
C GLY A 224 -7.59 3.88 -14.67
N MET A 225 -6.87 3.39 -13.65
CA MET A 225 -7.30 2.16 -12.96
C MET A 225 -8.38 2.39 -11.90
N PHE A 226 -8.70 3.64 -11.55
CA PHE A 226 -9.74 3.94 -10.55
C PHE A 226 -11.11 3.43 -11.01
N LYS A 227 -11.42 3.56 -12.31
CA LYS A 227 -12.66 3.04 -12.90
C LYS A 227 -12.71 1.52 -12.90
N ASP A 228 -11.63 0.84 -13.25
CA ASP A 228 -11.57 -0.62 -13.28
C ASP A 228 -11.54 -1.25 -11.89
N TRP A 229 -11.01 -0.53 -10.89
CA TRP A 229 -10.99 -0.97 -9.51
C TRP A 229 -12.34 -0.80 -8.81
N GLN A 230 -13.00 0.36 -8.97
CA GLN A 230 -14.39 0.51 -8.50
C GLN A 230 -15.28 -0.56 -9.14
N LYS A 231 -15.08 -0.85 -10.42
CA LYS A 231 -15.81 -1.91 -11.14
C LYS A 231 -15.52 -3.30 -10.59
N ARG A 232 -14.25 -3.64 -10.29
CA ARG A 232 -13.85 -4.93 -9.69
C ARG A 232 -14.39 -5.13 -8.28
N ILE A 233 -14.41 -4.09 -7.45
CA ILE A 233 -15.00 -4.16 -6.10
C ILE A 233 -16.51 -4.37 -6.17
N CYS A 234 -17.20 -3.66 -7.08
CA CYS A 234 -18.63 -3.85 -7.26
C CYS A 234 -18.99 -5.23 -7.83
N SER A 235 -18.18 -5.79 -8.74
CA SER A 235 -18.43 -7.13 -9.32
C SER A 235 -18.12 -8.29 -8.37
N ASN A 236 -17.18 -8.14 -7.44
CA ASN A 236 -16.85 -9.19 -6.46
C ASN A 236 -17.86 -9.29 -5.31
N LEU A 237 -18.74 -8.30 -5.14
CA LEU A 237 -19.85 -8.37 -4.18
C LEU A 237 -21.00 -9.27 -4.67
N ASP A 238 -21.17 -9.44 -5.98
CA ASP A 238 -22.22 -10.28 -6.56
C ASP A 238 -21.87 -11.79 -6.53
N VAL A 239 -20.61 -12.14 -6.24
CA VAL A 239 -20.14 -13.55 -6.20
C VAL A 239 -20.19 -14.13 -4.78
N LEU A 240 -20.41 -13.30 -3.76
CA LEU A 240 -20.51 -13.73 -2.35
C LEU A 240 -21.97 -13.79 -1.84
N SER A 241 -22.96 -13.67 -2.72
CA SER A 241 -24.39 -13.80 -2.40
C SER A 241 -25.05 -15.08 -2.94
N LEU A 242 -24.28 -16.15 -3.10
CA LEU A 242 -24.78 -17.51 -3.38
C LEU A 242 -24.32 -18.50 -2.31
#